data_AF-A0A964ANS6-F1
#
_entry.id   AF-A0A964ANS6-F1
#
_cell.length_a   1.000
_cell.length_b   1.000
_cell.length_c   1.000
_cell.angle_alpha   90.00
_cell.angle_beta   90.00
_cell.angle_gamma   90.00
#
_symmetry.space_group_name_H-M   'P 1'
#
loop_
_entity.id
_entity.type
_entity.pdbx_description
1 polymer ?
#
loop_
_entity_poly.entity_id
_entity_poly.type
_entity_poly.pdbx_seq_one_letter_code
_entity_poly.pdbx_strand_id
1 'polypeptide(L)'
;MLSLRSTTPCVLALVLASGCGLNEHLPQVDISGTVVIPRAAATRTIENPATGALEEVTDARFIGPVYLGAYPDIKDDLFSYPHPEMGPIIDTDLPGNTYPYGGGSVGHFDFACFESTRCKVVTGRYSDYNSLLEFHRDSVGTPIVDEFGAEVESEDYYRAYCYNLFEYTADYEMIWLAGEDLDFEENSDGDFEAGFDMWQVTYYPNMKIWGWMDAPNEKFIFSTCDEERGQRNQEYTNDFEYGASYTNLLNYPSLYIHEGDFVVEEPYEATAEDADAFRAEGVEPRLVFSHAVVE
;
A
#
# COMPACT_ATOMS: atom_id res chain seq x y z
N MET A 1 -16.13 60.38 -63.07
CA MET A 1 -17.28 59.46 -63.03
C MET A 1 -16.77 58.08 -62.66
N LEU A 2 -17.39 57.49 -61.63
CA LEU A 2 -17.21 56.16 -61.05
C LEU A 2 -15.82 55.75 -60.52
N SER A 3 -15.75 55.79 -59.18
CA SER A 3 -14.81 55.12 -58.29
C SER A 3 -15.22 53.65 -58.11
N LEU A 4 -14.27 52.72 -58.18
CA LEU A 4 -14.36 51.43 -57.51
C LEU A 4 -13.05 51.15 -56.77
N ARG A 5 -13.16 51.13 -55.44
CA ARG A 5 -12.18 50.65 -54.47
C ARG A 5 -12.37 49.14 -54.29
N SER A 6 -11.28 48.45 -53.94
CA SER A 6 -11.13 47.49 -52.81
C SER A 6 -12.25 46.43 -52.66
N THR A 7 -12.01 45.13 -52.55
CA THR A 7 -11.04 44.43 -51.69
C THR A 7 -11.30 42.95 -51.93
N THR A 8 -10.27 42.15 -52.22
CA THR A 8 -10.37 40.69 -52.05
C THR A 8 -9.29 40.28 -51.05
N PRO A 9 -9.67 39.94 -49.82
CA PRO A 9 -8.83 39.04 -49.05
C PRO A 9 -9.62 37.85 -48.50
N CYS A 10 -8.95 36.70 -48.58
CA CYS A 10 -8.98 35.62 -47.60
C CYS A 10 -10.36 35.05 -47.20
N VAL A 11 -10.88 34.16 -48.03
CA VAL A 11 -11.69 33.03 -47.54
C VAL A 11 -10.79 31.79 -47.53
N LEU A 12 -9.76 31.77 -46.67
CA LEU A 12 -8.95 30.56 -46.44
C LEU A 12 -8.16 30.60 -45.12
N ALA A 13 -8.77 31.07 -44.03
CA ALA A 13 -8.10 31.12 -42.72
C ALA A 13 -9.00 30.77 -41.53
N LEU A 14 -10.12 30.06 -41.72
CA LEU A 14 -11.02 29.71 -40.60
C LEU A 14 -11.21 28.21 -40.35
N VAL A 15 -10.55 27.32 -41.11
CA VAL A 15 -10.68 25.86 -40.91
C VAL A 15 -9.44 25.25 -40.22
N LEU A 16 -8.38 26.03 -40.00
CA LEU A 16 -7.16 25.59 -39.30
C LEU A 16 -7.11 26.00 -37.81
N ALA A 17 -8.15 26.68 -37.30
CA ALA A 17 -8.24 27.08 -35.89
C ALA A 17 -9.10 26.12 -35.04
N SER A 18 -9.62 25.03 -35.61
CA SER A 18 -10.22 23.93 -34.84
C SER A 18 -9.17 22.88 -34.44
N GLY A 19 -7.89 23.27 -34.40
CA GLY A 19 -6.83 22.44 -33.86
C GLY A 19 -6.96 22.31 -32.35
N CYS A 20 -7.22 21.10 -31.88
CA CYS A 20 -7.02 20.63 -30.50
C CYS A 20 -7.80 21.37 -29.41
N GLY A 21 -9.13 21.38 -29.53
CA GLY A 21 -10.05 21.78 -28.45
C GLY A 21 -10.87 20.62 -27.86
N LEU A 22 -10.49 19.37 -28.15
CA LEU A 22 -10.99 18.25 -27.35
C LEU A 22 -10.25 18.32 -26.02
N ASN A 23 -10.90 18.93 -25.03
CA ASN A 23 -10.61 18.63 -23.63
C ASN A 23 -10.95 17.13 -23.48
N GLU A 24 -9.99 16.26 -23.80
CA GLU A 24 -10.00 14.87 -23.34
C GLU A 24 -9.84 14.95 -21.82
N HIS A 25 -10.94 15.21 -21.11
CA HIS A 25 -11.04 14.85 -19.71
C HIS A 25 -11.02 13.34 -19.70
N LEU A 26 -9.82 12.78 -19.63
CA LEU A 26 -9.66 11.41 -19.20
C LEU A 26 -10.40 11.32 -17.84
N PRO A 27 -11.26 10.32 -17.64
CA PRO A 27 -11.98 10.18 -16.37
C PRO A 27 -11.04 9.83 -15.22
N GLN A 28 -9.75 9.69 -15.48
CA GLN A 28 -8.72 9.36 -14.51
C GLN A 28 -8.36 10.59 -13.68
N VAL A 29 -8.17 10.37 -12.38
CA VAL A 29 -7.68 11.35 -11.41
C VAL A 29 -6.66 10.66 -10.52
N ASP A 30 -5.70 11.44 -10.03
CA ASP A 30 -4.81 11.01 -8.96
C ASP A 30 -5.43 11.45 -7.64
N ILE A 31 -5.43 10.57 -6.64
CA ILE A 31 -6.03 10.84 -5.34
C ILE A 31 -4.95 10.65 -4.28
N SER A 32 -4.62 11.73 -3.60
CA SER A 32 -3.71 11.72 -2.46
C SER A 32 -4.48 11.99 -1.18
N GLY A 33 -4.08 11.37 -0.08
CA GLY A 33 -4.74 11.57 1.21
C GLY A 33 -3.92 11.01 2.37
N THR A 34 -4.58 10.85 3.51
CA THR A 34 -3.96 10.34 4.75
C THR A 34 -4.75 9.16 5.29
N VAL A 35 -4.04 8.09 5.67
CA VAL A 35 -4.59 7.02 6.51
C VAL A 35 -4.25 7.28 7.96
N VAL A 36 -5.17 6.96 8.85
CA VAL A 36 -4.99 7.02 10.31
C VAL A 36 -5.18 5.62 10.86
N ILE A 37 -4.08 5.03 11.32
CA ILE A 37 -3.99 3.68 11.84
C ILE A 37 -3.95 3.76 13.37
N PRO A 38 -4.85 3.08 14.09
CA PRO A 38 -4.93 3.18 15.53
C PRO A 38 -3.68 2.59 16.19
N ARG A 39 -3.27 3.15 17.35
CA ARG A 39 -2.10 2.69 18.12
C ARG A 39 -2.04 1.17 18.33
N ALA A 40 -3.19 0.54 18.46
CA ALA A 40 -3.31 -0.90 18.69
C ALA A 40 -2.71 -1.74 17.54
N ALA A 41 -2.78 -1.28 16.29
CA ALA A 41 -2.16 -1.95 15.15
C ALA A 41 -0.64 -1.98 15.26
N ALA A 42 -0.06 -0.91 15.82
CA ALA A 42 1.36 -0.74 16.05
C ALA A 42 1.83 -1.31 17.40
N THR A 43 0.95 -1.93 18.20
CA THR A 43 1.29 -2.39 19.55
C THR A 43 1.26 -3.90 19.65
N ARG A 44 2.32 -4.49 20.19
CA ARG A 44 2.45 -5.94 20.40
C ARG A 44 2.94 -6.23 21.80
N THR A 45 2.51 -7.37 22.35
CA THR A 45 3.07 -7.91 23.58
C THR A 45 4.21 -8.84 23.22
N ILE A 46 5.43 -8.52 23.64
CA ILE A 46 6.63 -9.32 23.38
C ILE A 46 7.31 -9.73 24.67
N GLU A 47 8.01 -10.86 24.65
CA GLU A 47 8.84 -11.27 25.77
C GLU A 47 10.18 -10.55 25.71
N ASN A 48 10.48 -9.74 26.73
CA ASN A 48 11.76 -9.06 26.85
C ASN A 48 12.87 -10.10 27.05
N PRO A 49 13.86 -10.22 26.13
CA PRO A 49 14.86 -11.27 26.19
C PRO A 49 15.81 -11.17 27.39
N ALA A 50 15.96 -9.98 27.97
CA ALA A 50 16.81 -9.76 29.14
C ALA A 50 16.14 -10.12 30.47
N THR A 51 14.81 -9.99 30.54
CA THR A 51 14.05 -10.16 31.80
C THR A 51 13.10 -11.35 31.79
N GLY A 52 12.72 -11.86 30.62
CA GLY A 52 11.66 -12.86 30.42
C GLY A 52 10.26 -12.33 30.73
N ALA A 53 10.11 -11.01 30.91
CA ALA A 53 8.81 -10.39 31.17
C ALA A 53 8.08 -10.08 29.86
N LEU A 54 6.76 -10.21 29.86
CA LEU A 54 5.93 -9.72 28.75
C LEU A 54 5.79 -8.20 28.86
N GLU A 55 6.15 -7.48 27.81
CA GLU A 55 6.10 -6.03 27.71
C GLU A 55 5.31 -5.63 26.46
N GLU A 56 4.48 -4.59 26.58
CA GLU A 56 3.84 -3.97 25.42
C GLU A 56 4.82 -3.02 24.75
N VAL A 57 5.08 -3.25 23.47
CA VAL A 57 5.94 -2.43 22.62
C VAL A 57 5.09 -1.83 21.52
N THR A 58 5.12 -0.51 21.39
CA THR A 58 4.48 0.23 20.30
C THR A 58 5.56 0.67 19.31
N ASP A 59 5.44 0.28 18.06
CA ASP A 59 6.36 0.64 16.98
C ASP A 59 5.63 0.65 15.63
N ALA A 60 5.82 1.69 14.82
CA ALA A 60 5.22 1.82 13.50
C ALA A 60 5.57 0.66 12.56
N ARG A 61 6.72 -0.02 12.78
CA ARG A 61 7.15 -1.19 12.03
C ARG A 61 6.23 -2.39 12.18
N PHE A 62 5.39 -2.45 13.21
CA PHE A 62 4.36 -3.47 13.34
C PHE A 62 3.16 -3.27 12.39
N ILE A 63 3.01 -2.07 11.80
CA ILE A 63 1.96 -1.76 10.83
C ILE A 63 2.34 -2.41 9.49
N GLY A 64 1.51 -3.34 9.02
CA GLY A 64 1.70 -3.99 7.73
C GLY A 64 1.39 -3.11 6.53
N PRO A 65 1.24 -3.71 5.34
CA PRO A 65 0.76 -2.99 4.17
C PRO A 65 -0.70 -2.57 4.37
N VAL A 66 -1.00 -1.33 3.95
CA VAL A 66 -2.37 -0.82 3.88
C VAL A 66 -2.81 -0.82 2.43
N TYR A 67 -3.90 -1.51 2.10
CA TYR A 67 -4.45 -1.60 0.75
C TYR A 67 -5.67 -0.69 0.61
N LEU A 68 -5.67 0.18 -0.39
CA LEU A 68 -6.69 1.20 -0.63
C LEU A 68 -7.28 1.04 -2.02
N GLY A 69 -8.60 1.15 -2.13
CA GLY A 69 -9.32 1.08 -3.40
C GLY A 69 -10.45 2.11 -3.48
N ALA A 70 -10.74 2.53 -4.71
CA ALA A 70 -11.93 3.32 -5.02
C ALA A 70 -13.02 2.41 -5.59
N TYR A 71 -14.19 2.38 -4.96
CA TYR A 71 -15.26 1.44 -5.25
C TYR A 71 -16.57 2.16 -5.63
N PRO A 72 -17.48 1.50 -6.37
CA PRO A 72 -18.79 2.06 -6.67
C PRO A 72 -19.63 2.36 -5.42
N ASP A 73 -19.54 1.49 -4.41
CA ASP A 73 -20.32 1.59 -3.18
C ASP A 73 -19.69 0.71 -2.08
N ILE A 74 -20.08 0.96 -0.82
CA ILE A 74 -19.72 0.17 0.37
C ILE A 74 -21.01 -0.33 1.03
N LYS A 75 -21.02 -1.58 1.48
CA LYS A 75 -22.14 -2.25 2.15
C LYS A 75 -21.76 -2.60 3.58
N ASP A 76 -22.63 -2.29 4.52
CA ASP A 76 -22.41 -2.51 5.96
C ASP A 76 -23.17 -3.73 6.51
N ASP A 77 -23.96 -4.42 5.68
CA ASP A 77 -24.91 -5.45 6.10
C ASP A 77 -24.54 -6.88 5.68
N LEU A 78 -23.52 -7.04 4.84
CA LEU A 78 -23.10 -8.35 4.32
C LEU A 78 -21.97 -8.99 5.13
N PHE A 79 -21.13 -8.18 5.78
CA PHE A 79 -20.03 -8.60 6.62
C PHE A 79 -20.09 -7.90 7.97
N SER A 80 -19.29 -8.36 8.92
CA SER A 80 -19.13 -7.77 10.25
C SER A 80 -18.38 -6.42 10.25
N TYR A 81 -17.97 -5.94 9.08
CA TYR A 81 -17.34 -4.65 8.86
C TYR A 81 -17.79 -4.04 7.52
N PRO A 82 -17.68 -2.71 7.33
CA PRO A 82 -17.96 -2.05 6.05
C PRO A 82 -17.15 -2.68 4.93
N HIS A 83 -17.81 -3.15 3.88
CA HIS A 83 -17.17 -3.91 2.82
C HIS A 83 -17.54 -3.38 1.43
N PRO A 84 -16.62 -3.35 0.45
CA PRO A 84 -16.96 -2.93 -0.90
C PRO A 84 -18.09 -3.75 -1.53
N GLU A 85 -18.89 -3.08 -2.36
CA GLU A 85 -19.94 -3.75 -3.12
C GLU A 85 -19.36 -4.90 -3.97
N MET A 86 -19.97 -6.07 -3.80
CA MET A 86 -19.58 -7.28 -4.49
C MET A 86 -20.56 -7.62 -5.61
N GLY A 87 -20.01 -8.23 -6.66
CA GLY A 87 -20.80 -8.93 -7.66
C GLY A 87 -21.51 -10.16 -7.10
N PRO A 88 -22.25 -10.89 -7.95
CA PRO A 88 -22.95 -12.09 -7.53
C PRO A 88 -21.98 -13.15 -7.00
N ILE A 89 -22.36 -13.79 -5.89
CA ILE A 89 -21.68 -14.95 -5.33
C ILE A 89 -22.09 -16.17 -6.16
N ILE A 90 -21.15 -16.71 -6.94
CA ILE A 90 -21.39 -17.85 -7.85
C ILE A 90 -20.94 -19.18 -7.22
N ASP A 91 -20.03 -19.10 -6.25
CA ASP A 91 -19.50 -20.23 -5.48
C ASP A 91 -19.70 -19.92 -3.99
N THR A 92 -20.20 -20.88 -3.20
CA THR A 92 -20.47 -20.65 -1.77
C THR A 92 -19.22 -20.37 -0.96
N ASP A 93 -18.06 -20.80 -1.46
CA ASP A 93 -16.79 -20.73 -0.74
C ASP A 93 -15.91 -19.55 -1.22
N LEU A 94 -16.39 -18.74 -2.18
CA LEU A 94 -15.67 -17.59 -2.71
C LEU A 94 -16.56 -16.34 -2.63
N PRO A 95 -16.18 -15.29 -1.87
CA PRO A 95 -16.91 -14.03 -1.88
C PRO A 95 -17.00 -13.46 -3.31
N GLY A 96 -18.06 -12.70 -3.55
CA GLY A 96 -18.27 -12.06 -4.84
C GLY A 96 -17.12 -11.10 -5.16
N ASN A 97 -16.75 -11.01 -6.44
CA ASN A 97 -15.70 -10.08 -6.86
C ASN A 97 -16.14 -8.63 -6.61
N THR A 98 -15.26 -7.82 -6.06
CA THR A 98 -15.41 -6.36 -6.02
C THR A 98 -14.72 -5.74 -7.23
N TYR A 99 -15.11 -4.52 -7.59
CA TYR A 99 -14.67 -3.87 -8.84
C TYR A 99 -14.06 -2.51 -8.54
N PRO A 100 -12.82 -2.44 -8.02
CA PRO A 100 -12.17 -1.16 -7.78
C PRO A 100 -11.93 -0.42 -9.11
N TYR A 101 -12.18 0.88 -9.13
CA TYR A 101 -11.88 1.79 -10.23
C TYR A 101 -10.40 2.20 -10.31
N GLY A 102 -9.64 1.80 -9.30
CA GLY A 102 -8.24 2.08 -9.08
C GLY A 102 -7.91 1.80 -7.62
N GLY A 103 -6.63 1.81 -7.29
CA GLY A 103 -6.18 1.59 -5.93
C GLY A 103 -4.69 1.82 -5.78
N GLY A 104 -4.24 1.71 -4.55
CA GLY A 104 -2.86 1.87 -4.15
C GLY A 104 -2.61 1.18 -2.82
N SER A 105 -1.42 1.37 -2.28
CA SER A 105 -1.10 0.90 -0.95
C SER A 105 -0.15 1.86 -0.23
N VAL A 106 -0.20 1.84 1.10
CA VAL A 106 0.86 2.39 1.95
C VAL A 106 1.73 1.24 2.38
N GLY A 107 2.95 1.21 1.87
CA GLY A 107 3.80 0.04 1.95
C GLY A 107 3.39 -1.07 0.98
N HIS A 108 4.35 -1.91 0.61
CA HIS A 108 4.14 -3.20 -0.02
C HIS A 108 5.24 -4.15 0.45
N PHE A 109 5.08 -5.46 0.23
CA PHE A 109 6.18 -6.37 0.51
C PHE A 109 7.30 -6.12 -0.47
N ASP A 110 8.50 -5.97 0.08
CA ASP A 110 9.71 -6.05 -0.71
C ASP A 110 10.68 -6.97 0.01
N PHE A 111 11.49 -7.67 -0.77
CA PHE A 111 12.33 -8.74 -0.26
C PHE A 111 13.70 -8.19 0.14
N ALA A 112 14.07 -8.43 1.38
CA ALA A 112 15.35 -7.97 1.90
C ALA A 112 16.37 -9.10 1.85
N CYS A 113 16.83 -9.49 0.67
CA CYS A 113 18.02 -10.31 0.39
C CYS A 113 18.19 -11.71 1.05
N PHE A 114 17.54 -12.03 2.15
CA PHE A 114 17.62 -13.30 2.87
C PHE A 114 16.25 -13.96 2.87
N GLU A 115 16.21 -15.28 2.62
CA GLU A 115 14.95 -16.04 2.62
C GLU A 115 14.17 -15.88 3.94
N SER A 116 14.87 -15.72 5.07
CA SER A 116 14.26 -15.50 6.39
C SER A 116 13.42 -14.21 6.49
N THR A 117 13.59 -13.26 5.56
CA THR A 117 12.83 -11.99 5.45
C THR A 117 11.67 -12.05 4.46
N ARG A 118 11.49 -13.19 3.76
CA ARG A 118 10.38 -13.41 2.84
C ARG A 118 9.05 -13.11 3.54
N CYS A 119 8.24 -12.25 2.94
CA CYS A 119 6.95 -11.84 3.49
C CYS A 119 7.01 -11.21 4.89
N LYS A 120 8.12 -10.54 5.25
CA LYS A 120 8.28 -9.89 6.56
C LYS A 120 8.75 -8.43 6.47
N VAL A 121 9.17 -7.99 5.30
CA VAL A 121 9.67 -6.63 5.10
C VAL A 121 8.66 -5.86 4.27
N VAL A 122 8.14 -4.79 4.88
CA VAL A 122 7.20 -3.85 4.26
C VAL A 122 7.96 -2.56 3.98
N THR A 123 7.76 -1.99 2.80
CA THR A 123 8.45 -0.76 2.43
C THR A 123 8.10 0.40 3.36
N GLY A 124 9.05 1.30 3.58
CA GLY A 124 8.84 2.51 4.38
C GLY A 124 8.73 2.25 5.88
N ARG A 125 9.19 1.08 6.36
CA ARG A 125 9.19 0.72 7.79
C ARG A 125 10.57 0.78 8.44
N TYR A 126 11.63 0.74 7.66
CA TYR A 126 13.00 0.64 8.19
C TYR A 126 13.83 1.81 7.65
N SER A 127 14.59 2.50 8.50
CA SER A 127 15.45 3.61 8.04
C SER A 127 16.67 3.12 7.28
N ASP A 128 17.24 2.02 7.77
CA ASP A 128 18.48 1.39 7.29
C ASP A 128 18.52 -0.12 7.63
N TYR A 129 19.55 -0.83 7.15
CA TYR A 129 19.75 -2.26 7.43
C TYR A 129 19.85 -2.56 8.93
N ASN A 130 20.50 -1.70 9.72
CA ASN A 130 20.66 -1.92 11.15
C ASN A 130 19.29 -1.85 11.85
N SER A 131 18.45 -0.88 11.49
CA SER A 131 17.08 -0.74 12.00
C SER A 131 16.20 -1.96 11.71
N LEU A 132 16.40 -2.60 10.55
CA LEU A 132 15.72 -3.85 10.18
C LEU A 132 16.19 -5.01 11.07
N LEU A 133 17.51 -5.19 11.18
CA LEU A 133 18.11 -6.26 12.00
C LEU A 133 17.72 -6.13 13.47
N GLU A 134 17.83 -4.93 14.04
CA GLU A 134 17.46 -4.62 15.42
C GLU A 134 15.96 -4.86 15.67
N PHE A 135 15.09 -4.44 14.75
CA PHE A 135 13.66 -4.67 14.89
C PHE A 135 13.32 -6.16 14.95
N HIS A 136 13.84 -6.94 13.99
CA HIS A 136 13.55 -8.37 13.96
C HIS A 136 14.11 -9.12 15.17
N ARG A 137 15.31 -8.77 15.62
CA ARG A 137 15.94 -9.38 16.80
C ARG A 137 15.25 -8.97 18.10
N ASP A 138 15.08 -7.67 18.32
CA ASP A 138 14.78 -7.09 19.63
C ASP A 138 13.28 -6.80 19.82
N SER A 139 12.57 -6.48 18.74
CA SER A 139 11.13 -6.14 18.78
C SER A 139 10.24 -7.29 18.36
N VAL A 140 10.61 -8.07 17.33
CA VAL A 140 9.84 -9.25 16.89
C VAL A 140 10.26 -10.51 17.66
N GLY A 141 11.50 -10.57 18.15
CA GLY A 141 12.06 -11.77 18.77
C GLY A 141 12.38 -12.89 17.77
N THR A 142 12.44 -12.58 16.48
CA THR A 142 12.77 -13.52 15.40
C THR A 142 13.91 -12.92 14.57
N PRO A 143 15.18 -13.13 14.97
CA PRO A 143 16.31 -12.57 14.24
C PRO A 143 16.37 -13.08 12.80
N ILE A 144 16.91 -12.24 11.92
CA ILE A 144 17.17 -12.59 10.52
C ILE A 144 18.36 -13.57 10.50
N VAL A 145 18.20 -14.66 9.76
CA VAL A 145 19.22 -15.72 9.63
C VAL A 145 19.62 -15.94 8.17
N ASP A 146 20.86 -16.36 7.97
CA ASP A 146 21.41 -16.77 6.69
C ASP A 146 20.95 -18.19 6.28
N GLU A 147 21.41 -18.68 5.12
CA GLU A 147 21.09 -20.01 4.61
C GLU A 147 21.59 -21.17 5.51
N PHE A 148 22.51 -20.90 6.43
CA PHE A 148 23.04 -21.86 7.39
C PHE A 148 22.35 -21.77 8.76
N GLY A 149 21.39 -20.85 8.92
CA GLY A 149 20.68 -20.59 10.17
C GLY A 149 21.49 -19.77 11.18
N ALA A 150 22.58 -19.12 10.76
CA ALA A 150 23.32 -18.19 11.60
C ALA A 150 22.67 -16.80 11.54
N GLU A 151 22.63 -16.12 12.68
CA GLU A 151 22.08 -14.76 12.77
C GLU A 151 22.90 -13.75 11.95
N VAL A 152 22.20 -12.89 11.23
CA VAL A 152 22.78 -11.79 10.48
C VAL A 152 22.93 -10.59 11.42
N GLU A 153 24.10 -10.46 12.04
CA GLU A 153 24.32 -9.47 13.12
C GLU A 153 24.79 -8.07 12.64
N SER A 154 25.09 -7.89 11.35
CA SER A 154 25.67 -6.63 10.86
C SER A 154 25.13 -6.18 9.51
N GLU A 155 25.00 -4.85 9.37
CA GLU A 155 24.64 -4.19 8.11
C GLU A 155 25.63 -4.49 6.98
N ASP A 156 26.92 -4.59 7.28
CA ASP A 156 27.98 -4.88 6.30
C ASP A 156 27.77 -6.25 5.67
N TYR A 157 27.44 -7.25 6.49
CA TYR A 157 27.16 -8.60 5.98
C TYR A 157 25.87 -8.60 5.16
N TYR A 158 24.82 -7.92 5.65
CA TYR A 158 23.56 -7.80 4.94
C TYR A 158 23.74 -7.21 3.54
N ARG A 159 24.43 -6.07 3.48
CA ARG A 159 24.70 -5.31 2.26
C ARG A 159 25.58 -6.12 1.29
N ALA A 160 26.60 -6.80 1.80
CA ALA A 160 27.43 -7.68 0.98
C ALA A 160 26.61 -8.83 0.37
N TYR A 161 25.67 -9.40 1.13
CA TYR A 161 24.78 -10.45 0.62
C TYR A 161 23.82 -9.92 -0.45
N CYS A 162 23.20 -8.76 -0.21
CA CYS A 162 22.38 -8.06 -1.19
C CYS A 162 23.13 -7.77 -2.49
N TYR A 163 24.36 -7.27 -2.39
CA TYR A 163 25.20 -7.00 -3.54
C TYR A 163 25.49 -8.28 -4.34
N ASN A 164 25.77 -9.39 -3.67
CA ASN A 164 26.05 -10.64 -4.36
C ASN A 164 24.82 -11.16 -5.14
N LEU A 165 23.62 -11.02 -4.58
CA LEU A 165 22.39 -11.53 -5.19
C LEU A 165 21.76 -10.62 -6.26
N PHE A 166 21.87 -9.30 -6.09
CA PHE A 166 21.15 -8.31 -6.91
C PHE A 166 22.02 -7.22 -7.49
N GLU A 167 23.30 -7.20 -7.15
CA GLU A 167 24.21 -6.11 -7.47
C GLU A 167 23.77 -4.76 -6.86
N TYR A 168 22.94 -4.76 -5.81
CA TYR A 168 22.64 -3.55 -5.03
C TYR A 168 23.88 -3.08 -4.28
N THR A 169 24.31 -1.86 -4.58
CA THR A 169 25.55 -1.25 -4.11
C THR A 169 25.37 -0.32 -2.92
N ALA A 170 24.16 0.17 -2.69
CA ALA A 170 23.87 1.13 -1.64
C ALA A 170 22.44 1.03 -1.08
N ASP A 171 22.28 1.48 0.16
CA ASP A 171 21.05 1.40 0.95
C ASP A 171 19.88 2.11 0.24
N TYR A 172 20.13 3.25 -0.41
CA TYR A 172 19.10 4.00 -1.15
C TYR A 172 18.52 3.25 -2.36
N GLU A 173 19.16 2.15 -2.80
CA GLU A 173 18.65 1.30 -3.88
C GLU A 173 17.58 0.32 -3.39
N MET A 174 17.43 0.18 -2.07
CA MET A 174 16.40 -0.64 -1.44
C MET A 174 15.15 0.20 -1.19
N ILE A 175 14.09 -0.02 -1.96
CA ILE A 175 12.82 0.72 -1.83
C ILE A 175 12.12 0.49 -0.48
N TRP A 176 12.48 -0.59 0.25
CA TRP A 176 11.95 -0.81 1.59
C TRP A 176 12.57 0.04 2.69
N LEU A 177 13.67 0.73 2.39
CA LEU A 177 14.28 1.68 3.29
C LEU A 177 13.62 3.05 3.13
N ALA A 178 13.14 3.58 4.26
CA ALA A 178 12.46 4.86 4.36
C ALA A 178 13.45 6.05 4.42
N GLY A 179 14.75 5.78 4.55
CA GLY A 179 15.76 6.81 4.75
C GLY A 179 15.65 7.42 6.15
N GLU A 180 15.60 8.76 6.25
CA GLU A 180 15.50 9.44 7.56
C GLU A 180 14.07 9.40 8.15
N ASP A 181 13.04 9.15 7.34
CA ASP A 181 11.63 9.28 7.74
C ASP A 181 10.86 7.97 7.44
N LEU A 182 10.19 7.39 8.44
CA LEU A 182 9.28 6.25 8.24
C LEU A 182 7.96 6.73 7.62
N ASP A 183 7.27 5.87 6.85
CA ASP A 183 5.97 6.24 6.25
C ASP A 183 4.94 6.68 7.31
N PHE A 184 4.98 6.03 8.48
CA PHE A 184 4.02 6.21 9.56
C PHE A 184 4.62 7.03 10.71
N GLU A 185 3.99 8.16 11.00
CA GLU A 185 4.34 9.05 12.11
C GLU A 185 3.25 9.05 13.18
N GLU A 186 3.64 9.06 14.46
CA GLU A 186 2.69 9.15 15.57
C GLU A 186 2.11 10.58 15.66
N ASN A 187 0.79 10.69 15.63
CA ASN A 187 0.05 11.95 15.74
C ASN A 187 -0.19 12.37 17.21
N SER A 188 -0.87 13.50 17.41
CA SER A 188 -1.14 14.02 18.77
C SER A 188 -2.09 13.16 19.61
N ASP A 189 -2.87 12.29 18.97
CA ASP A 189 -3.83 11.39 19.62
C ASP A 189 -3.19 10.03 19.97
N GLY A 190 -1.94 9.81 19.55
CA GLY A 190 -1.16 8.58 19.77
C GLY A 190 -1.41 7.49 18.73
N ASP A 191 -2.16 7.80 17.67
CA ASP A 191 -2.36 6.98 16.48
C ASP A 191 -1.29 7.29 15.42
N PHE A 192 -1.19 6.47 14.38
CA PHE A 192 -0.18 6.59 13.34
C PHE A 192 -0.78 7.09 12.02
N GLU A 193 -0.13 8.05 11.38
CA GLU A 193 -0.58 8.63 10.12
C GLU A 193 0.44 8.41 9.01
N ALA A 194 -0.05 8.12 7.80
CA ALA A 194 0.76 8.05 6.60
C ALA A 194 0.03 8.65 5.41
N GLY A 195 0.78 9.29 4.51
CA GLY A 195 0.29 9.70 3.22
C GLY A 195 0.03 8.49 2.30
N PHE A 196 -0.95 8.60 1.42
CA PHE A 196 -1.15 7.63 0.36
C PHE A 196 -1.42 8.32 -0.97
N ASP A 197 -1.08 7.62 -2.05
CA ASP A 197 -1.42 8.01 -3.42
C ASP A 197 -2.11 6.86 -4.16
N MET A 198 -3.22 7.16 -4.81
CA MET A 198 -3.85 6.28 -5.79
C MET A 198 -3.78 6.93 -7.17
N TRP A 199 -2.90 6.40 -8.01
CA TRP A 199 -2.65 6.93 -9.35
C TRP A 199 -3.69 6.42 -10.36
N GLN A 200 -4.11 7.31 -11.27
CA GLN A 200 -4.95 6.97 -12.42
C GLN A 200 -6.30 6.30 -12.06
N VAL A 201 -6.88 6.66 -10.92
CA VAL A 201 -8.20 6.18 -10.48
C VAL A 201 -9.27 6.67 -11.46
N THR A 202 -10.09 5.76 -11.99
CA THR A 202 -11.23 6.17 -12.82
C THR A 202 -12.31 6.79 -11.93
N TYR A 203 -12.45 8.11 -12.00
CA TYR A 203 -13.42 8.84 -11.21
C TYR A 203 -14.86 8.53 -11.63
N TYR A 204 -15.70 8.22 -10.65
CA TYR A 204 -17.15 8.19 -10.77
C TYR A 204 -17.78 9.02 -9.64
N PRO A 205 -18.85 9.78 -9.92
CA PRO A 205 -19.57 10.51 -8.87
C PRO A 205 -20.03 9.59 -7.76
N ASN A 206 -19.76 10.00 -6.52
CA ASN A 206 -20.11 9.30 -5.28
C ASN A 206 -19.39 7.95 -5.09
N MET A 207 -18.29 7.72 -5.81
CA MET A 207 -17.43 6.56 -5.52
C MET A 207 -16.90 6.65 -4.09
N LYS A 208 -16.62 5.49 -3.50
CA LYS A 208 -16.19 5.35 -2.12
C LYS A 208 -14.73 4.94 -2.06
N ILE A 209 -13.92 5.66 -1.31
CA ILE A 209 -12.55 5.25 -0.99
C ILE A 209 -12.61 4.45 0.30
N TRP A 210 -12.11 3.23 0.23
CA TRP A 210 -12.10 2.29 1.34
C TRP A 210 -10.82 1.46 1.29
N GLY A 211 -10.41 0.92 2.42
CA GLY A 211 -9.28 0.03 2.47
C GLY A 211 -9.15 -0.71 3.78
N TRP A 212 -8.06 -1.45 3.87
CA TRP A 212 -7.77 -2.34 4.99
C TRP A 212 -6.26 -2.53 5.14
N MET A 213 -5.83 -2.88 6.35
CA MET A 213 -4.45 -3.12 6.72
C MET A 213 -4.30 -4.57 7.15
N ASP A 214 -3.34 -5.27 6.54
CA ASP A 214 -2.95 -6.62 6.95
C ASP A 214 -2.04 -6.54 8.17
N ALA A 215 -2.53 -7.04 9.30
CA ALA A 215 -1.77 -7.08 10.54
C ALA A 215 -0.94 -8.36 10.60
N PRO A 216 0.33 -8.28 11.04
CA PRO A 216 1.14 -9.48 11.17
C PRO A 216 0.60 -10.38 12.27
N ASN A 217 0.72 -11.69 12.07
CA ASN A 217 0.49 -12.69 13.11
C ASN A 217 1.65 -12.75 14.14
N GLU A 218 1.57 -13.66 15.11
CA GLU A 218 2.59 -13.84 16.16
C GLU A 218 4.01 -14.14 15.64
N LYS A 219 4.13 -14.65 14.41
CA LYS A 219 5.42 -14.94 13.75
C LYS A 219 5.86 -13.83 12.81
N PHE A 220 5.18 -12.69 12.86
CA PHE A 220 5.38 -11.56 11.97
C PHE A 220 5.22 -11.90 10.49
N ILE A 221 4.22 -12.75 10.19
CA ILE A 221 3.83 -13.13 8.83
C ILE A 221 2.49 -12.47 8.52
N PHE A 222 2.37 -11.99 7.28
CA PHE A 222 1.21 -11.27 6.76
C PHE A 222 0.35 -12.18 5.87
N SER A 223 -0.98 -12.10 5.98
CA SER A 223 -1.91 -12.98 5.27
C SER A 223 -1.94 -12.73 3.75
N THR A 224 -1.59 -11.51 3.34
CA THR A 224 -1.61 -11.05 1.96
C THR A 224 -0.38 -11.44 1.15
N CYS A 225 0.63 -12.02 1.80
CA CYS A 225 1.83 -12.46 1.13
C CYS A 225 1.76 -13.95 0.76
N ASP A 226 1.98 -14.26 -0.51
CA ASP A 226 2.17 -15.61 -1.01
C ASP A 226 3.66 -15.89 -1.11
N GLU A 227 4.17 -16.74 -0.22
CA GLU A 227 5.58 -17.14 -0.17
C GLU A 227 6.06 -17.89 -1.42
N GLU A 228 5.15 -18.53 -2.18
CA GLU A 228 5.48 -19.34 -3.37
C GLU A 228 5.49 -18.51 -4.68
N ARG A 229 5.07 -17.24 -4.58
CA ARG A 229 5.02 -16.28 -5.69
C ARG A 229 6.15 -15.25 -5.61
N GLY A 230 6.14 -14.34 -6.58
CA GLY A 230 7.10 -13.26 -6.69
C GLY A 230 8.24 -13.56 -7.66
N GLN A 231 9.29 -12.76 -7.56
CA GLN A 231 10.52 -13.01 -8.30
C GLN A 231 11.08 -14.38 -7.91
N ARG A 232 11.75 -15.03 -8.85
CA ARG A 232 12.59 -16.20 -8.58
C ARG A 232 13.96 -15.91 -9.09
N ASN A 233 14.97 -16.13 -8.28
CA ASN A 233 16.35 -15.95 -8.69
C ASN A 233 17.09 -17.28 -8.53
N GLN A 234 17.86 -17.62 -9.55
CA GLN A 234 18.61 -18.87 -9.60
C GLN A 234 20.09 -18.54 -9.47
N GLU A 235 20.63 -18.75 -8.29
CA GLU A 235 22.04 -18.59 -7.98
C GLU A 235 22.69 -19.96 -7.94
N TYR A 236 23.36 -20.32 -9.04
CA TYR A 236 23.97 -21.63 -9.28
C TYR A 236 23.00 -22.82 -9.13
N THR A 237 22.92 -23.41 -7.94
CA THR A 237 22.06 -24.58 -7.62
C THR A 237 20.94 -24.23 -6.64
N ASN A 238 20.83 -22.97 -6.22
CA ASN A 238 19.84 -22.51 -5.26
C ASN A 238 18.76 -21.72 -5.99
N ASP A 239 17.50 -22.15 -5.82
CA ASP A 239 16.32 -21.41 -6.23
C ASP A 239 15.85 -20.57 -5.04
N PHE A 240 15.86 -19.24 -5.18
CA PHE A 240 15.31 -18.31 -4.21
C PHE A 240 13.92 -17.85 -4.64
N GLU A 241 12.91 -18.05 -3.79
CA GLU A 241 11.55 -17.54 -3.96
C GLU A 241 11.31 -16.37 -2.99
N TYR A 242 10.78 -15.28 -3.51
CA TYR A 242 10.85 -13.96 -2.86
C TYR A 242 9.61 -13.63 -2.04
N GLY A 243 8.53 -14.38 -2.28
CA GLY A 243 7.20 -13.99 -1.87
C GLY A 243 6.69 -12.78 -2.68
N ALA A 244 5.38 -12.64 -2.76
CA ALA A 244 4.75 -11.42 -3.26
C ALA A 244 3.34 -11.27 -2.71
N SER A 245 2.83 -10.04 -2.69
CA SER A 245 1.42 -9.81 -2.45
C SER A 245 0.57 -10.55 -3.48
N TYR A 246 -0.58 -11.08 -3.06
CA TYR A 246 -1.60 -11.55 -3.98
C TYR A 246 -2.03 -10.41 -4.92
N THR A 247 -2.33 -10.72 -6.18
CA THR A 247 -2.65 -9.68 -7.19
C THR A 247 -4.11 -9.20 -7.12
N ASN A 248 -4.94 -9.90 -6.37
CA ASN A 248 -6.39 -9.74 -6.32
C ASN A 248 -6.88 -9.26 -4.95
N LEU A 249 -5.99 -8.69 -4.12
CA LEU A 249 -6.30 -8.23 -2.76
C LEU A 249 -7.45 -7.23 -2.72
N LEU A 250 -7.46 -6.25 -3.64
CA LEU A 250 -8.53 -5.25 -3.73
C LEU A 250 -9.79 -5.78 -4.42
N ASN A 251 -9.70 -6.91 -5.13
CA ASN A 251 -10.83 -7.56 -5.80
C ASN A 251 -11.56 -8.53 -4.86
N TYR A 252 -10.83 -9.20 -3.96
CA TYR A 252 -11.36 -10.18 -3.02
C TYR A 252 -10.86 -9.92 -1.59
N PRO A 253 -11.11 -8.74 -1.02
CA PRO A 253 -10.57 -8.39 0.30
C PRO A 253 -10.99 -9.37 1.40
N SER A 254 -12.22 -9.91 1.35
CA SER A 254 -12.72 -10.87 2.35
C SER A 254 -12.01 -12.23 2.34
N LEU A 255 -11.18 -12.55 1.34
CA LEU A 255 -10.34 -13.75 1.37
C LEU A 255 -9.10 -13.57 2.25
N TYR A 256 -8.69 -12.33 2.50
CA TYR A 256 -7.40 -12.00 3.09
C TYR A 256 -7.53 -11.22 4.40
N ILE A 257 -8.66 -10.55 4.62
CA ILE A 257 -8.96 -9.91 5.90
C ILE A 257 -9.30 -10.99 6.92
N HIS A 258 -8.56 -10.98 8.02
CA HIS A 258 -8.67 -11.93 9.11
C HIS A 258 -8.81 -11.22 10.47
N GLU A 259 -9.05 -12.01 11.51
CA GLU A 259 -9.05 -11.50 12.88
C GLU A 259 -7.70 -10.84 13.20
N GLY A 260 -7.75 -9.60 13.69
CA GLY A 260 -6.57 -8.79 13.99
C GLY A 260 -6.22 -7.75 12.94
N ASP A 261 -6.82 -7.83 11.75
CA ASP A 261 -6.67 -6.81 10.70
C ASP A 261 -7.48 -5.55 11.03
N PHE A 262 -7.22 -4.49 10.26
CA PHE A 262 -7.87 -3.20 10.44
C PHE A 262 -8.51 -2.77 9.12
N VAL A 263 -9.65 -2.10 9.20
CA VAL A 263 -10.47 -1.69 8.05
C VAL A 263 -10.91 -0.24 8.24
N VAL A 264 -11.13 0.46 7.13
CA VAL A 264 -11.72 1.79 7.17
C VAL A 264 -13.14 1.72 7.75
N GLU A 265 -13.38 2.44 8.83
CA GLU A 265 -14.68 2.48 9.53
C GLU A 265 -15.70 3.31 8.75
N GLU A 266 -15.30 4.49 8.29
CA GLU A 266 -16.13 5.38 7.50
C GLU A 266 -15.46 5.64 6.14
N PRO A 267 -15.99 5.08 5.04
CA PRO A 267 -15.41 5.29 3.72
C PRO A 267 -15.59 6.74 3.26
N TYR A 268 -14.58 7.29 2.60
CA TYR A 268 -14.66 8.63 2.04
C TYR A 268 -15.54 8.61 0.77
N GLU A 269 -16.57 9.45 0.71
CA GLU A 269 -17.39 9.63 -0.49
C GLU A 269 -16.85 10.76 -1.36
N ALA A 270 -16.36 10.41 -2.55
CA ALA A 270 -15.91 11.38 -3.53
C ALA A 270 -17.11 12.07 -4.20
N THR A 271 -17.35 13.31 -3.82
CA THR A 271 -18.43 14.12 -4.38
C THR A 271 -18.11 14.62 -5.78
N ALA A 272 -19.12 15.10 -6.50
CA ALA A 272 -18.94 15.75 -7.81
C ALA A 272 -17.96 16.94 -7.78
N GLU A 273 -17.87 17.65 -6.66
CA GLU A 273 -16.93 18.78 -6.47
C GLU A 273 -15.49 18.28 -6.27
N ASP A 274 -15.33 17.11 -5.65
CA ASP A 274 -14.01 16.50 -5.42
C ASP A 274 -13.34 16.08 -6.73
N ALA A 275 -14.11 15.73 -7.77
CA ALA A 275 -13.57 15.36 -9.07
C ALA A 275 -12.62 16.41 -9.66
N ASP A 276 -13.02 17.68 -9.54
CA ASP A 276 -12.24 18.80 -10.04
C ASP A 276 -11.12 19.17 -9.05
N ALA A 277 -11.35 18.95 -7.76
CA ALA A 277 -10.36 19.20 -6.72
C ALA A 277 -9.22 18.17 -6.72
N PHE A 278 -9.47 16.89 -6.96
CA PHE A 278 -8.41 15.87 -7.11
C PHE A 278 -7.46 16.21 -8.26
N ARG A 279 -8.00 16.70 -9.39
CA ARG A 279 -7.18 17.19 -10.52
C ARG A 279 -6.39 18.45 -10.21
N ALA A 280 -6.76 19.18 -9.16
CA ALA A 280 -6.15 20.42 -8.72
C ALA A 280 -5.42 20.29 -7.38
N GLU A 281 -5.24 19.07 -6.87
CA GLU A 281 -4.61 18.75 -5.56
C GLU A 281 -5.29 19.49 -4.37
N GLY A 282 -6.61 19.67 -4.43
CA GLY A 282 -7.36 20.51 -3.47
C GLY A 282 -8.14 19.77 -2.39
N VAL A 283 -8.22 18.43 -2.44
CA VAL A 283 -8.96 17.60 -1.48
C VAL A 283 -8.08 16.42 -1.07
N GLU A 284 -7.91 16.23 0.24
CA GLU A 284 -7.12 15.15 0.84
C GLU A 284 -8.05 14.29 1.70
N PRO A 285 -8.49 13.12 1.21
CA PRO A 285 -9.28 12.18 1.99
C PRO A 285 -8.51 11.76 3.24
N ARG A 286 -9.21 11.71 4.38
CA ARG A 286 -8.67 11.19 5.63
C ARG A 286 -9.45 9.94 6.01
N LEU A 287 -8.77 8.80 6.05
CA LEU A 287 -9.37 7.49 6.27
C LEU A 287 -8.96 6.97 7.66
N VAL A 288 -9.94 6.78 8.54
CA VAL A 288 -9.70 6.28 9.90
C VAL A 288 -9.99 4.79 9.94
N PHE A 289 -9.03 4.02 10.48
CA PHE A 289 -9.10 2.57 10.56
C PHE A 289 -9.55 2.11 11.95
N SER A 290 -10.33 1.05 11.98
CA SER A 290 -10.75 0.34 13.19
C SER A 290 -10.45 -1.15 13.05
N HIS A 291 -10.43 -1.90 14.16
CA HIS A 291 -10.28 -3.35 14.10
C HIS A 291 -11.39 -3.98 13.23
N ALA A 292 -11.00 -4.91 12.36
CA ALA A 292 -11.93 -5.79 11.69
C ALA A 292 -12.48 -6.77 12.73
N VAL A 293 -13.75 -6.60 13.09
CA VAL A 293 -14.48 -7.63 13.82
C VAL A 293 -14.79 -8.72 12.80
N VAL A 294 -14.28 -9.94 12.99
CA VAL A 294 -14.63 -11.09 12.15
C VAL A 294 -15.45 -12.05 13.01
N GLU A 295 -16.73 -12.21 12.69
CA GLU A 295 -17.66 -13.12 13.40
C GLU A 295 -17.72 -14.52 12.78
#